data_AF-K9X2G0-F1
#
_entry.id   AF-K9X2G0-F1
#
_cell.length_a   1.000
_cell.length_b   1.000
_cell.length_c   1.000
_cell.angle_alpha   90.00
_cell.angle_beta   90.00
_cell.angle_gamma   90.00
#
_symmetry.space_group_name_H-M   'P 1'
#
loop_
_entity.id
_entity.type
_entity.pdbx_description
1 polymer ?
#
loop_
_entity_poly.entity_id
_entity_poly.type
_entity_poly.pdbx_seq_one_letter_code
_entity_poly.pdbx_strand_id
1 'polypeptide(L)'
;MPICEKCGSQMEIRQEGSTQGLFCTNCDWSIVTTYIPETQRDETLYEVSIINGDAQNKQHIRTVAQVANVNFLAARKLLQERSPFVVFRGNAKEVVRVREVLSMPELVYEITPEFPWQGDQILELEGYY
;
A
#
# COMPACT_ATOMS: atom_id res chain seq x y z
N MET A 1 -17.90 -27.60 -1.10
CA MET A 1 -17.90 -26.71 0.08
C MET A 1 -17.29 -27.45 1.25
N PRO A 2 -16.36 -26.84 2.01
CA PRO A 2 -15.78 -27.47 3.20
C PRO A 2 -16.84 -27.73 4.27
N ILE A 3 -16.68 -28.83 5.00
CA ILE A 3 -17.60 -29.33 6.03
C ILE A 3 -16.88 -29.37 7.37
N CYS A 4 -17.55 -28.97 8.45
CA CYS A 4 -17.01 -28.96 9.80
C CYS A 4 -16.80 -30.39 10.32
N GLU A 5 -15.60 -30.69 10.82
CA GLU A 5 -15.28 -32.01 11.38
C GLU A 5 -15.99 -32.32 12.71
N LYS A 6 -16.48 -31.29 13.42
CA LYS A 6 -17.14 -31.44 14.72
C LYS A 6 -18.64 -31.69 14.61
N CYS A 7 -19.32 -30.96 13.73
CA CYS A 7 -20.79 -31.00 13.64
C CYS A 7 -21.33 -31.35 12.25
N GLY A 8 -20.49 -31.50 11.23
CA GLY A 8 -20.91 -31.83 9.87
C GLY A 8 -21.61 -30.68 9.12
N SER A 9 -21.71 -29.49 9.71
CA SER A 9 -22.30 -28.32 9.07
C SER A 9 -21.36 -27.67 8.05
N GLN A 10 -21.91 -26.82 7.19
CA GLN A 10 -21.15 -26.06 6.21
C GLN A 10 -20.16 -25.10 6.88
N MET A 11 -19.06 -24.85 6.17
CA MET A 11 -18.08 -23.84 6.56
C MET A 11 -17.99 -22.74 5.53
N GLU A 12 -17.60 -21.56 6.00
CA GLU A 12 -17.34 -20.39 5.16
C GLU A 12 -15.92 -19.87 5.36
N ILE A 13 -15.35 -19.34 4.29
CA ILE A 13 -14.06 -18.67 4.32
C ILE A 13 -14.31 -17.25 4.81
N ARG A 14 -13.61 -16.85 5.87
CA ARG A 14 -13.56 -15.46 6.32
C ARG A 14 -12.12 -14.99 6.37
N GLN A 15 -11.92 -13.71 6.09
CA GLN A 15 -10.65 -13.02 6.31
C GLN A 15 -10.94 -11.72 7.04
N GLU A 16 -10.23 -11.50 8.14
CA GLU A 16 -10.31 -10.32 8.99
C GLU A 16 -8.90 -9.91 9.39
N GLY A 17 -8.43 -8.77 8.88
CA GLY A 17 -7.06 -8.32 9.04
C GLY A 17 -6.04 -9.38 8.58
N SER A 18 -5.15 -9.77 9.49
CA SER A 18 -4.13 -10.81 9.26
C SER A 18 -4.62 -12.23 9.54
N THR A 19 -5.91 -12.43 9.82
CA THR A 19 -6.48 -13.75 10.10
C THR A 19 -7.34 -14.18 8.93
N GLN A 20 -7.08 -15.37 8.39
CA GLN A 20 -7.99 -16.00 7.44
C GLN A 20 -8.32 -17.40 7.93
N GLY A 21 -9.47 -17.94 7.55
CA GLY A 21 -9.79 -19.29 7.98
C GLY A 21 -11.14 -19.78 7.51
N LEU A 22 -11.40 -21.03 7.86
CA LEU A 22 -12.69 -21.68 7.72
C LEU A 22 -13.42 -21.61 9.06
N PHE A 23 -14.60 -21.00 9.04
CA PHE A 23 -15.47 -20.87 10.21
C PHE A 23 -16.72 -21.72 10.02
N CYS A 24 -17.10 -22.50 11.02
CA CYS A 24 -18.35 -23.24 10.99
C CYS A 24 -19.53 -22.29 11.18
N THR A 25 -20.61 -22.51 10.44
CA THR A 25 -21.83 -21.69 10.55
C THR A 25 -22.76 -22.11 11.69
N ASN A 26 -22.45 -23.19 12.40
CA ASN A 26 -23.34 -23.81 13.40
C ASN A 26 -22.69 -24.06 14.77
N CYS A 27 -21.36 -24.05 14.88
CA CYS A 27 -20.65 -24.23 16.15
C CYS A 27 -19.36 -23.38 16.17
N ASP A 28 -18.70 -23.30 17.33
CA ASP A 28 -17.51 -22.45 17.52
C ASP A 28 -16.21 -23.02 16.95
N TRP A 29 -16.29 -24.06 16.12
CA TRP A 29 -15.11 -24.67 15.53
C TRP A 29 -14.64 -23.89 14.30
N SER A 30 -13.33 -23.61 14.25
CA SER A 30 -12.67 -22.95 13.13
C SER A 30 -11.24 -23.47 12.92
N ILE A 31 -10.76 -23.36 11.69
CA ILE A 31 -9.34 -23.49 11.35
C ILE A 31 -8.90 -22.15 10.81
N VAL A 32 -7.94 -21.52 11.48
CA VAL A 32 -7.42 -20.21 11.09
C VAL A 32 -5.93 -20.29 10.78
N THR A 33 -5.50 -19.50 9.80
CA THR A 33 -4.10 -19.27 9.47
C THR A 33 -3.85 -17.77 9.35
N THR A 34 -2.60 -17.35 9.50
CA THR A 34 -2.24 -15.97 9.26
C THR A 34 -2.28 -15.67 7.76
N TYR A 35 -3.03 -14.66 7.36
CA TYR A 35 -2.94 -14.04 6.04
C TYR A 35 -1.82 -13.00 6.04
N ILE A 36 -0.91 -13.13 5.06
CA ILE A 36 0.17 -12.17 4.83
C ILE A 36 -0.06 -11.63 3.42
N PRO A 37 -0.36 -10.31 3.25
CA PRO A 37 -0.57 -9.70 1.94
C PRO A 37 0.59 -9.95 0.99
N GLU A 38 0.31 -10.07 -0.30
CA GLU A 38 1.34 -10.33 -1.31
C GLU A 38 2.37 -9.19 -1.37
N THR A 39 1.93 -7.94 -1.16
CA THR A 39 2.81 -6.77 -1.03
C THR A 39 3.79 -6.83 0.15
N GLN A 40 3.52 -7.66 1.17
CA GLN A 40 4.46 -7.91 2.27
C GLN A 40 5.43 -9.07 1.99
N ARG A 41 5.07 -9.94 1.04
CA ARG A 41 5.92 -11.05 0.59
C ARG A 41 6.84 -10.63 -0.56
N ASP A 42 6.51 -9.52 -1.23
CA ASP A 42 7.35 -8.95 -2.27
C ASP A 42 8.62 -8.31 -1.67
N GLU A 43 9.75 -8.92 -1.99
CA GLU A 43 11.08 -8.46 -1.59
C GLU A 43 11.70 -7.47 -2.61
N THR A 44 10.99 -7.16 -3.70
CA THR A 44 11.43 -6.23 -4.73
C THR A 44 11.56 -4.82 -4.15
N LEU A 45 12.73 -4.22 -4.38
CA LEU A 45 12.97 -2.81 -4.07
C LEU A 45 12.55 -1.96 -5.27
N TYR A 46 11.66 -1.01 -5.02
CA TYR A 46 11.16 -0.08 -6.02
C TYR A 46 11.72 1.32 -5.79
N GLU A 47 11.91 2.05 -6.87
CA GLU A 47 12.22 3.47 -6.88
C GLU A 47 11.02 4.25 -7.42
N VAL A 48 10.64 5.31 -6.72
CA VAL A 48 9.58 6.23 -7.16
C VAL A 48 10.24 7.52 -7.62
N SER A 49 9.99 7.90 -8.86
CA SER A 49 10.55 9.10 -9.48
C SER A 49 9.47 10.08 -9.88
N ILE A 50 9.71 11.37 -9.68
CA ILE A 50 8.83 12.43 -10.21
C ILE A 50 9.28 12.76 -11.62
N ILE A 51 8.34 12.67 -12.56
CA ILE A 51 8.54 12.96 -13.99
C ILE A 51 8.17 14.42 -14.29
N ASN A 52 7.13 14.93 -13.65
CA ASN A 52 6.69 16.30 -13.82
C ASN A 52 5.93 16.79 -12.58
N GLY A 53 6.17 18.03 -12.19
CA GLY A 53 5.43 18.72 -11.14
C GLY A 53 5.75 20.21 -11.13
N ASP A 54 4.77 21.02 -10.77
CA ASP A 54 4.92 22.46 -10.62
C ASP A 54 5.61 22.88 -9.29
N ALA A 55 6.74 23.58 -9.39
CA ALA A 55 7.49 24.15 -8.26
C ALA A 55 6.84 25.42 -7.65
N GLN A 56 5.80 25.98 -8.24
CA GLN A 56 4.98 27.06 -7.66
C GLN A 56 3.74 26.52 -6.94
N ASN A 57 3.34 25.29 -7.25
CA ASN A 57 2.24 24.63 -6.58
C ASN A 57 2.64 24.17 -5.17
N LYS A 58 2.05 24.82 -4.15
CA LYS A 58 2.30 24.51 -2.73
C LYS A 58 1.99 23.06 -2.38
N GLN A 59 1.00 22.45 -3.04
CA GLN A 59 0.62 21.07 -2.78
C GLN A 59 1.69 20.11 -3.31
N HIS A 60 2.24 20.36 -4.50
CA HIS A 60 3.34 19.56 -5.05
C HIS A 60 4.59 19.63 -4.17
N ILE A 61 4.96 20.85 -3.73
CA ILE A 61 6.11 21.05 -2.83
C ILE A 61 5.89 20.28 -1.53
N ARG A 62 4.70 20.36 -0.93
CA ARG A 62 4.38 19.66 0.33
C ARG A 62 4.49 18.15 0.16
N THR A 63 3.93 17.62 -0.91
CA THR A 63 3.96 16.18 -1.15
C THR A 63 5.38 15.67 -1.43
N VAL A 64 6.13 16.34 -2.29
CA VAL A 64 7.53 15.94 -2.56
C VAL A 64 8.38 16.03 -1.29
N ALA A 65 8.18 17.08 -0.47
CA ALA A 65 8.85 17.20 0.83
C ALA A 65 8.52 16.01 1.76
N GLN A 66 7.26 15.59 1.81
CA GLN A 66 6.83 14.46 2.63
C GLN A 66 7.42 13.13 2.14
N VAL A 67 7.34 12.87 0.83
CA VAL A 67 7.79 11.60 0.23
C VAL A 67 9.31 11.47 0.26
N ALA A 68 10.03 12.54 -0.08
CA ALA A 68 11.50 12.56 -0.05
C ALA A 68 12.08 12.81 1.34
N ASN A 69 11.23 13.08 2.35
CA ASN A 69 11.64 13.43 3.71
C ASN A 69 12.65 14.59 3.76
N VAL A 70 12.34 15.68 3.05
CA VAL A 70 13.16 16.89 2.97
C VAL A 70 12.33 18.13 3.31
N ASN A 71 12.98 19.24 3.61
CA ASN A 71 12.27 20.50 3.84
C ASN A 71 11.66 21.09 2.54
N PHE A 72 10.72 22.03 2.67
CA PHE A 72 10.04 22.64 1.51
C PHE A 72 10.97 23.39 0.55
N LEU A 73 12.07 23.96 1.05
CA LEU A 73 13.04 24.65 0.19
C LEU A 73 13.78 23.66 -0.70
N ALA A 74 14.19 22.51 -0.16
CA ALA A 74 14.82 21.43 -0.90
C ALA A 74 13.84 20.79 -1.89
N ALA A 75 12.60 20.49 -1.47
CA ALA A 75 11.57 19.96 -2.36
C ALA A 75 11.27 20.89 -3.54
N ARG A 76 11.19 22.21 -3.30
CA ARG A 76 11.02 23.19 -4.37
C ARG A 76 12.21 23.19 -5.34
N LYS A 77 13.45 23.05 -4.84
CA LYS A 77 14.64 22.95 -5.70
C LYS A 77 14.59 21.68 -6.55
N LEU A 78 14.24 20.54 -5.98
CA LEU A 78 14.08 19.28 -6.72
C LEU A 78 13.07 19.42 -7.88
N LEU A 79 11.92 20.06 -7.63
CA LEU A 79 10.93 20.35 -8.66
C LEU A 79 11.39 21.36 -9.73
N GLN A 80 12.41 22.18 -9.43
CA GLN A 80 13.01 23.12 -10.39
C GLN A 80 14.16 22.52 -11.19
N GLU A 81 14.81 21.48 -10.65
CA GLU A 81 15.91 20.77 -11.29
C GLU A 81 15.39 19.80 -12.37
N ARG A 82 16.31 19.13 -13.08
CA ARG A 82 15.93 18.22 -14.18
C ARG A 82 15.12 17.04 -13.65
N SER A 83 13.96 16.81 -14.27
CA SER A 83 13.19 15.56 -14.14
C SER A 83 13.67 14.53 -15.17
N PRO A 84 13.62 13.21 -14.89
CA PRO A 84 13.10 12.60 -13.66
C PRO A 84 14.10 12.61 -12.49
N PHE A 85 13.58 12.66 -11.27
CA PHE A 85 14.38 12.50 -10.05
C PHE A 85 13.71 11.55 -9.06
N VAL A 86 14.52 10.73 -8.39
CA VAL A 86 14.03 9.76 -7.41
C VAL A 86 13.66 10.48 -6.12
N VAL A 87 12.44 10.28 -5.65
CA VAL A 87 11.94 10.82 -4.37
C VAL A 87 11.83 9.76 -3.29
N PHE A 88 11.72 8.48 -3.64
CA PHE A 88 11.56 7.43 -2.66
C PHE A 88 12.14 6.10 -3.15
N ARG A 89 12.63 5.28 -2.23
CA ARG A 89 13.05 3.90 -2.47
C ARG A 89 12.54 3.03 -1.33
N GLY A 90 11.88 1.92 -1.64
CA GLY A 90 11.31 1.03 -0.63
C GLY A 90 10.65 -0.21 -1.21
N ASN A 91 10.10 -1.05 -0.32
CA ASN A 91 9.39 -2.27 -0.72
C ASN A 91 7.97 -1.97 -1.23
N ALA A 92 7.28 -3.00 -1.74
CA ALA A 92 5.94 -2.86 -2.29
C ALA A 92 4.94 -2.21 -1.31
N LYS A 93 4.93 -2.62 -0.04
CA LYS A 93 4.04 -2.05 0.99
C LYS A 93 4.26 -0.54 1.19
N GLU A 94 5.51 -0.11 1.20
CA GLU A 94 5.86 1.31 1.34
C GLU A 94 5.48 2.10 0.09
N VAL A 95 5.72 1.55 -1.10
CA VAL A 95 5.39 2.19 -2.37
C VAL A 95 3.88 2.35 -2.55
N VAL A 96 3.05 1.40 -2.10
CA VAL A 96 1.58 1.57 -2.08
C VAL A 96 1.19 2.83 -1.29
N ARG A 97 1.77 3.04 -0.10
CA ARG A 97 1.50 4.23 0.73
C ARG A 97 1.99 5.51 0.06
N VAL A 98 3.19 5.49 -0.51
CA VAL A 98 3.75 6.65 -1.22
C VAL A 98 2.90 7.00 -2.44
N ARG A 99 2.39 6.01 -3.16
CA ARG A 99 1.49 6.19 -4.30
C ARG A 99 0.18 6.87 -3.93
N GLU A 100 -0.40 6.53 -2.77
CA GLU A 100 -1.59 7.21 -2.25
C GLU A 100 -1.32 8.69 -1.99
N VAL A 101 -0.17 9.02 -1.39
CA VAL A 101 0.24 10.40 -1.14
C VAL A 101 0.50 11.16 -2.44
N LEU A 102 1.09 10.50 -3.45
CA LEU A 102 1.36 11.05 -4.77
C LEU A 102 0.12 11.15 -5.68
N SER A 103 -1.03 10.62 -5.26
CA SER A 103 -2.28 10.70 -6.02
C SER A 103 -2.87 12.10 -5.97
N MET A 104 -2.28 13.03 -6.71
CA MET A 104 -2.79 14.38 -6.89
C MET A 104 -2.82 14.80 -8.36
N PRO A 105 -3.70 15.74 -8.73
CA PRO A 105 -3.72 16.30 -10.08
C PRO A 105 -2.36 16.92 -10.44
N GLU A 106 -1.95 16.76 -11.70
CA GLU A 106 -0.79 17.46 -12.29
C GLU A 106 0.60 17.12 -11.71
N LEU A 107 0.70 16.14 -10.82
CA LEU A 107 1.97 15.53 -10.39
C LEU A 107 2.14 14.17 -11.07
N VAL A 108 3.08 14.08 -12.01
CA VAL A 108 3.36 12.85 -12.76
C VAL A 108 4.54 12.14 -12.11
N TYR A 109 4.38 10.86 -11.81
CA TYR A 109 5.43 10.01 -11.24
C TYR A 109 5.50 8.66 -11.95
N GLU A 110 6.63 7.98 -11.79
CA GLU A 110 6.93 6.65 -12.29
C GLU A 110 7.44 5.78 -11.14
N ILE A 111 7.18 4.47 -11.22
CA ILE A 111 7.73 3.47 -10.32
C ILE A 111 8.55 2.48 -11.14
N THR A 112 9.79 2.22 -10.74
CA THR A 112 10.71 1.29 -11.41
C THR A 112 11.27 0.29 -10.38
N PRO A 113 11.31 -1.03 -10.65
CA PRO A 113 10.78 -1.73 -11.83
C PRO A 113 9.24 -1.70 -11.92
N GLU A 114 8.67 -2.32 -12.94
CA GLU A 114 7.20 -2.38 -13.14
C GLU A 114 6.49 -2.79 -11.84
N PHE A 115 5.49 -2.01 -11.45
CA PHE A 115 4.80 -2.15 -10.17
C PHE A 115 3.43 -2.82 -10.36
N PRO A 116 3.30 -4.14 -10.13
CA PRO A 116 2.07 -4.88 -10.41
C PRO A 116 0.98 -4.68 -9.36
N TRP A 117 1.29 -4.04 -8.23
CA TRP A 117 0.39 -3.99 -7.07
C TRP A 117 -0.62 -2.84 -7.18
N GLN A 118 -1.91 -3.16 -7.35
CA GLN A 118 -3.00 -2.18 -7.26
C GLN A 118 -3.68 -2.26 -5.90
N GLY A 119 -3.24 -1.38 -4.98
CA GLY A 119 -4.04 -0.92 -3.82
C GLY A 119 -4.68 -2.06 -3.07
N ASP A 120 -3.87 -2.82 -2.34
CA ASP A 120 -4.38 -3.85 -1.45
C ASP A 120 -5.47 -3.23 -0.58
N GLN A 121 -6.68 -3.79 -0.69
CA GLN A 121 -7.84 -3.39 0.08
C GLN A 121 -7.44 -3.32 1.55
N ILE A 122 -7.26 -2.09 2.05
CA ILE A 122 -7.17 -1.80 3.47
C ILE A 122 -8.58 -2.08 4.00
N LEU A 123 -8.86 -3.34 4.32
CA LEU A 123 -9.94 -3.67 5.24
C LEU A 123 -9.48 -3.21 6.62
N GLU A 124 -9.81 -1.96 6.90
CA GLU A 124 -10.21 -1.40 8.19
C GLU A 124 -9.39 -1.89 9.39
N LEU A 125 -8.36 -1.11 9.74
CA LEU A 125 -7.80 -1.06 11.10
C LEU A 125 -8.60 -0.11 12.01
N GLU A 126 -9.93 -0.11 11.91
CA GLU A 126 -10.79 0.58 12.88
C GLU A 126 -11.67 -0.43 13.61
N GLY A 127 -11.18 -0.92 14.75
CA GLY A 127 -11.98 -1.85 15.57
C GLY A 127 -11.24 -2.50 16.72
N TYR A 128 -10.36 -1.80 17.43
CA TYR A 128 -9.93 -2.21 18.77
C TYR A 128 -10.66 -1.34 19.81
N TYR A 129 -11.72 -1.89 20.42
CA TYR A 129 -12.13 -1.66 21.81
C TYR A 129 -12.95 -2.84 22.31
#